data_AF-A0A6B3I527-F1
#
_entry.id   AF-A0A6B3I527-F1
#
_cell.length_a   1.000
_cell.length_b   1.000
_cell.length_c   1.000
_cell.angle_alpha   90.00
_cell.angle_beta   90.00
_cell.angle_gamma   90.00
#
_symmetry.space_group_name_H-M   'P 1'
#
loop_
_entity.id
_entity.type
_entity.pdbx_description
1 polymer ?
#
loop_
_entity_poly.entity_id
_entity_poly.type
_entity_poly.pdbx_seq_one_letter_code
_entity_poly.pdbx_strand_id
1 'polypeptide(L)'
;TMGSIEAVLDLDALRADIAALEEQAAAPSLWDDPDAAQKITSKLSHLQAEVRKAETLRGRIDDLSVLFELAEDEGDAEALAEAETELES
;
A
#
# COMPACT_ATOMS: atom_id res chain seq x y z
N THR A 1 8.54 -5.81 14.84
CA THR A 1 9.70 -5.12 14.21
C THR A 1 9.44 -5.00 12.72
N MET A 2 10.00 -3.98 12.07
CA MET A 2 9.86 -3.63 10.64
C MET A 2 9.92 -4.83 9.68
N GLY A 3 10.69 -5.88 10.04
CA GLY A 3 10.79 -7.14 9.30
C GLY A 3 9.47 -7.93 9.13
N SER A 4 8.48 -7.73 10.00
CA SER A 4 7.14 -8.34 9.85
C SER A 4 6.23 -7.53 8.91
N ILE A 5 6.55 -6.25 8.70
CA ILE A 5 5.96 -5.47 7.61
C ILE A 5 6.71 -5.80 6.33
N GLU A 6 8.03 -6.03 6.30
CA GLU A 6 8.82 -6.53 5.14
C GLU A 6 8.51 -7.94 4.67
N ALA A 7 7.82 -8.75 5.49
CA ALA A 7 6.92 -9.78 5.00
C ALA A 7 5.64 -9.18 4.36
N VAL A 8 5.81 -7.99 3.75
CA VAL A 8 4.82 -7.23 3.01
C VAL A 8 4.42 -8.22 1.94
N LEU A 9 3.12 -8.40 1.73
CA LEU A 9 2.56 -8.91 0.48
C LEU A 9 3.56 -8.69 -0.65
N ASP A 10 3.99 -9.74 -1.35
CA ASP A 10 4.96 -9.65 -2.46
C ASP A 10 4.50 -8.54 -3.43
N LEU A 11 4.89 -7.28 -3.16
CA LEU A 11 4.22 -6.10 -3.73
C LEU A 11 4.53 -6.01 -5.21
N ASP A 12 5.72 -6.48 -5.57
CA ASP A 12 6.14 -6.59 -6.95
C ASP A 12 5.33 -7.67 -7.66
N ALA A 13 5.06 -8.83 -7.02
CA ALA A 13 4.13 -9.80 -7.58
C ALA A 13 2.69 -9.27 -7.68
N LEU A 14 2.19 -8.55 -6.66
CA LEU A 14 0.86 -7.93 -6.70
C LEU A 14 0.75 -6.89 -7.82
N ARG A 15 1.78 -6.05 -8.00
CA ARG A 15 1.85 -5.08 -9.10
C ARG A 15 1.90 -5.77 -10.46
N ALA A 16 2.64 -6.88 -10.58
CA ALA A 16 2.66 -7.69 -11.80
C ALA A 16 1.29 -8.31 -12.11
N ASP A 17 0.61 -8.84 -11.10
CA ASP A 17 -0.75 -9.38 -11.22
C ASP A 17 -1.77 -8.29 -11.62
N ILE A 18 -1.66 -7.09 -11.03
CA ILE A 18 -2.48 -5.93 -11.40
C ILE A 18 -2.26 -5.58 -12.87
N ALA A 19 -1.01 -5.45 -13.32
CA ALA A 19 -0.70 -5.13 -14.71
C ALA A 19 -1.28 -6.16 -15.69
N ALA A 20 -1.18 -7.45 -15.37
CA ALA A 20 -1.75 -8.52 -16.17
C ALA A 20 -3.29 -8.49 -16.20
N LEU A 21 -3.95 -8.10 -15.10
CA LEU A 21 -5.40 -7.94 -15.03
C LEU A 21 -5.87 -6.67 -15.75
N GLU A 22 -5.09 -5.59 -15.73
CA GLU A 22 -5.35 -4.36 -16.46
C GLU A 22 -5.29 -4.61 -17.98
N GLU A 23 -4.31 -5.37 -18.46
CA GLU A 23 -4.24 -5.79 -19.86
C GLU A 23 -5.47 -6.60 -20.28
N GLN A 24 -5.90 -7.56 -19.44
CA GLN A 24 -7.12 -8.33 -19.69
C GLN A 24 -8.37 -7.45 -19.68
N ALA A 25 -8.48 -6.52 -18.72
CA ALA A 25 -9.61 -5.59 -18.61
C ALA A 25 -9.71 -4.62 -19.80
N ALA A 26 -8.58 -4.30 -20.42
CA ALA A 26 -8.50 -3.44 -21.60
C ALA A 26 -8.91 -4.16 -22.90
N ALA A 27 -8.96 -5.50 -22.92
CA ALA A 27 -9.34 -6.26 -24.10
C ALA A 27 -10.84 -6.06 -24.43
N PRO A 28 -11.21 -5.54 -25.61
CA PRO A 28 -12.62 -5.32 -25.96
C PRO A 28 -13.47 -6.59 -25.92
N SER A 29 -12.88 -7.73 -26.28
CA SER A 29 -13.53 -9.05 -26.26
C SER A 29 -13.90 -9.53 -24.86
N LEU A 30 -13.31 -8.98 -23.80
CA LEU A 30 -13.72 -9.31 -22.43
C LEU A 30 -15.18 -8.88 -22.20
N TRP A 31 -15.61 -7.79 -22.82
CA TRP A 31 -16.94 -7.22 -22.62
C TRP A 31 -18.04 -7.98 -23.38
N ASP A 32 -17.67 -8.96 -24.21
CA ASP A 32 -18.59 -9.93 -24.79
C ASP A 32 -19.00 -11.03 -23.77
N ASP A 33 -18.26 -11.18 -22.66
CA ASP A 33 -18.55 -12.09 -21.55
C ASP A 33 -18.66 -11.30 -20.21
N PRO A 34 -19.87 -10.85 -19.84
CA PRO A 34 -20.09 -10.08 -18.62
C PRO A 34 -19.65 -10.78 -17.33
N ASP A 35 -19.75 -12.12 -17.26
CA ASP A 35 -19.37 -12.88 -16.07
C ASP A 35 -17.85 -12.92 -15.92
N ALA A 36 -17.11 -13.07 -17.03
CA ALA A 36 -15.65 -12.96 -17.03
C ALA A 36 -15.21 -11.53 -16.69
N ALA A 37 -15.85 -10.52 -17.30
CA ALA A 37 -15.56 -9.12 -17.04
C ALA A 37 -15.73 -8.76 -15.56
N GLN A 38 -16.83 -9.20 -14.93
CA GLN A 38 -17.08 -8.96 -13.51
C GLN A 38 -15.98 -9.60 -12.63
N LYS A 39 -15.56 -10.83 -12.92
CA LYS A 39 -14.53 -11.53 -12.14
C LYS A 39 -13.18 -10.82 -12.23
N ILE A 40 -12.75 -10.45 -13.43
CA ILE A 40 -11.46 -9.79 -13.66
C ILE A 40 -11.42 -8.42 -13.00
N THR A 41 -12.45 -7.60 -13.22
CA THR A 41 -12.53 -6.24 -12.66
C THR A 41 -12.66 -6.25 -11.13
N SER A 42 -13.37 -7.22 -10.56
CA SER A 42 -13.46 -7.40 -9.10
C SER A 42 -12.11 -7.80 -8.50
N LYS A 43 -11.40 -8.75 -9.13
CA LYS A 43 -10.05 -9.15 -8.70
C LYS A 43 -9.09 -7.97 -8.79
N LEU A 44 -9.12 -7.23 -9.90
CA LEU A 44 -8.29 -6.04 -10.10
C LEU A 44 -8.51 -5.00 -9.01
N SER A 45 -9.77 -4.67 -8.72
CA SER A 45 -10.13 -3.69 -7.67
C SER A 45 -9.63 -4.11 -6.29
N HIS A 46 -9.70 -5.40 -5.99
CA HIS A 46 -9.20 -5.96 -4.73
C HIS A 46 -7.68 -5.81 -4.59
N LEU A 47 -6.91 -6.26 -5.59
CA LEU A 47 -5.45 -6.18 -5.54
C LEU A 47 -4.96 -4.73 -5.50
N GLN A 48 -5.58 -3.84 -6.29
CA GLN A 48 -5.26 -2.41 -6.24
C GLN A 48 -5.53 -1.80 -4.86
N ALA A 49 -6.55 -2.28 -4.12
CA ALA A 49 -6.82 -1.82 -2.75
C ALA A 49 -5.77 -2.33 -1.75
N GLU A 50 -5.30 -3.57 -1.90
CA GLU A 50 -4.23 -4.13 -1.07
C GLU A 50 -2.92 -3.37 -1.26
N VAL A 51 -2.52 -3.12 -2.51
CA VAL A 51 -1.31 -2.34 -2.83
C VAL A 51 -1.41 -0.93 -2.25
N ARG A 52 -2.53 -0.22 -2.46
CA ARG A 52 -2.73 1.13 -1.88
C ARG A 52 -2.59 1.13 -0.36
N LYS A 53 -3.18 0.14 0.33
CA LYS A 53 -3.08 0.04 1.80
C LYS A 53 -1.63 -0.14 2.25
N ALA A 54 -0.87 -0.99 1.58
CA ALA A 54 0.53 -1.23 1.89
C ALA A 54 1.39 0.02 1.63
N GLU A 55 1.16 0.73 0.53
CA GLU A 55 1.85 1.97 0.19
C GLU A 55 1.54 3.10 1.19
N THR A 56 0.28 3.24 1.60
CA THR A 56 -0.10 4.19 2.67
C THR A 56 0.64 3.88 3.98
N LEU A 57 0.67 2.61 4.39
CA LEU A 57 1.36 2.23 5.63
C LEU A 57 2.86 2.51 5.54
N ARG A 58 3.48 2.23 4.39
CA ARG A 58 4.90 2.55 4.15
C ARG A 58 5.15 4.05 4.29
N GLY A 59 4.36 4.88 3.63
CA GLY A 59 4.51 6.34 3.70
C GLY A 59 4.41 6.87 5.13
N ARG A 60 3.42 6.41 5.90
CA ARG A 60 3.27 6.80 7.32
C ARG A 60 4.50 6.47 8.16
N ILE A 61 5.11 5.30 7.92
CA ILE A 61 6.32 4.88 8.65
C ILE A 61 7.53 5.73 8.24
N ASP A 62 7.67 6.05 6.96
CA ASP A 62 8.74 6.89 6.46
C ASP A 62 8.61 8.32 7.02
N ASP A 63 7.39 8.88 7.02
CA ASP A 63 7.09 10.20 7.61
C ASP A 63 7.38 10.23 9.12
N LEU A 64 6.96 9.19 9.87
CA LEU A 64 7.27 9.05 11.29
C LEU A 64 8.78 9.03 11.54
N SER A 65 9.54 8.30 10.73
CA SER A 65 11.00 8.22 10.86
C SER A 65 11.64 9.60 10.74
N VAL A 66 11.16 10.45 9.83
CA VAL A 66 11.61 11.84 9.67
C VAL A 66 11.22 12.69 10.88
N LEU A 67 10.00 12.54 11.41
CA LEU A 67 9.56 13.28 12.61
C LEU A 67 10.42 12.94 13.83
N PHE A 68 10.75 11.67 14.03
CA PHE A 68 11.66 11.24 15.10
C PHE A 68 13.05 11.87 14.95
N GLU A 69 13.64 11.81 13.75
CA GLU A 69 14.96 12.40 13.46
C GLU A 69 14.98 13.91 13.77
N LEU A 70 13.96 14.66 13.34
CA LEU A 70 13.83 16.08 13.63
C LEU A 70 13.68 16.38 15.12
N ALA A 71 12.82 15.63 15.82
CA ALA A 71 12.57 15.85 17.24
C ALA A 71 13.81 15.52 18.11
N GLU A 72 14.58 14.50 17.73
CA GLU A 72 15.87 14.20 18.36
C GLU A 72 16.90 15.33 18.13
N ASP A 73 17.01 15.83 16.90
CA ASP A 73 17.94 16.92 16.54
C ASP A 73 17.61 18.24 17.24
N GLU A 74 16.31 18.54 17.42
CA GLU A 74 15.84 19.75 18.09
C GLU A 74 15.78 19.61 19.62
N GLY A 75 15.90 18.38 20.14
CA GLY A 75 15.72 18.09 21.58
C GLY A 75 14.29 18.33 22.07
N ASP A 76 13.31 18.22 21.18
CA ASP A 76 11.90 18.49 21.45
C ASP A 76 11.18 17.22 21.92
N ALA A 77 11.05 17.09 23.24
CA ALA A 77 10.37 15.96 23.87
C ALA A 77 8.85 15.93 23.63
N GLU A 78 8.22 17.07 23.30
CA GLU A 78 6.80 17.12 22.95
C GLU A 78 6.57 16.57 21.54
N ALA A 79 7.45 16.94 20.59
CA ALA A 79 7.45 16.40 19.24
C ALA A 79 7.72 14.88 19.20
N LEU A 80 8.61 14.37 20.06
CA LEU A 80 8.85 12.92 20.21
C LEU A 80 7.58 12.19 20.68
N ALA A 81 6.87 12.73 21.66
CA ALA A 81 5.65 12.12 22.19
C ALA A 81 4.49 12.12 21.17
N GLU A 82 4.41 13.15 20.32
CA GLU A 82 3.47 13.20 19.21
C GLU A 82 3.78 12.13 18.15
N ALA A 83 5.05 11.95 17.78
CA ALA A 83 5.48 10.90 16.85
C ALA A 83 5.21 9.48 17.39
N GLU A 84 5.41 9.24 18.70
CA GLU A 84 5.04 7.97 19.34
C GLU A 84 3.53 7.70 19.29
N THR A 85 2.71 8.73 19.50
CA THR A 85 1.25 8.62 19.41
C THR A 85 0.80 8.30 17.98
N GLU A 86 1.41 8.92 16.98
CA GLU A 86 1.11 8.68 15.57
C GLU A 86 1.53 7.28 15.09
N LEU A 87 2.56 6.68 15.69
CA LEU A 87 2.98 5.29 15.43
C LEU A 87 1.94 4.26 15.90
N GLU A 88 1.16 4.59 16.93
CA GLU A 88 0.14 3.70 17.50
C GLU A 88 -1.22 3.77 16.78
N SER A 89 -1.43 4.73 15.86
CA SER A 89 -2.71 4.98 15.18
C SER A 89 -2.91 4.23 13.86
#